data_AF-A0A448UX17-F1
#
_entry.id   AF-A0A448UX17-F1
#
_cell.length_a   1.000
_cell.length_b   1.000
_cell.length_c   1.000
_cell.angle_alpha   90.00
_cell.angle_beta   90.00
_cell.angle_gamma   90.00
#
_symmetry.space_group_name_H-M   'P 1'
#
loop_
_entity.id
_entity.type
_entity.pdbx_description
1 polymer ?
#
loop_
_entity_poly.entity_id
_entity_poly.type
_entity_poly.pdbx_seq_one_letter_code
_entity_poly.pdbx_strand_id
1 'polypeptide(L)'
;MSHPENTLLPSGRIDLGTSNLALGPLDGRYAPVTAPLTNYLSEAALNRDRIHVEVEWFIYLCEHAVLPGLTPLTDEQKSGLRAIVTEFNADSVTELAEIEAVTVHDVKAVEYYIGRRLEALGLGHLVPLVHFGCTSEDINNLSYALGVKDAVENVWLPAARDLVQVLLDLAETGRDIPMLSRTHGQPATPPRWARKWLCWRTV
;
A
#
# COMPACT_ATOMS: atom_id res chain seq x y z
N MET A 1 -26.09 -5.57 -32.47
CA MET A 1 -25.19 -5.62 -31.30
C MET A 1 -25.83 -6.57 -30.33
N SER A 2 -25.32 -7.80 -30.22
CA SER A 2 -25.82 -8.81 -29.30
C SER A 2 -25.59 -8.35 -27.87
N HIS A 3 -26.66 -8.16 -27.09
CA HIS A 3 -26.52 -8.07 -25.65
C HIS A 3 -25.91 -9.39 -25.15
N PRO A 4 -24.87 -9.37 -24.28
CA PRO A 4 -24.42 -10.60 -23.65
C PRO A 4 -25.59 -11.26 -22.93
N GLU A 5 -25.70 -12.59 -23.00
CA GLU A 5 -26.71 -13.33 -22.25
C GLU A 5 -26.53 -13.03 -20.76
N ASN A 6 -27.46 -12.27 -20.19
CA ASN A 6 -27.43 -11.95 -18.77
C ASN A 6 -27.58 -13.26 -17.97
N THR A 7 -26.54 -13.62 -17.23
CA THR A 7 -26.62 -14.69 -16.24
C THR A 7 -27.57 -14.27 -15.13
N LEU A 8 -28.44 -15.18 -14.68
CA LEU A 8 -29.39 -14.94 -13.60
C LEU A 8 -28.90 -15.59 -12.31
N LEU A 9 -29.02 -14.86 -11.20
CA LEU A 9 -28.82 -15.41 -9.86
C LEU A 9 -29.98 -16.36 -9.48
N PRO A 10 -29.81 -17.23 -8.46
CA PRO A 10 -30.92 -18.05 -7.93
C PRO A 10 -32.15 -17.24 -7.51
N SER A 11 -31.99 -15.94 -7.22
CA SER A 11 -33.07 -15.02 -6.89
C SER A 11 -33.86 -14.47 -8.10
N GLY A 12 -33.47 -14.81 -9.32
CA GLY A 12 -34.03 -14.26 -10.57
C GLY A 12 -33.53 -12.86 -10.93
N ARG A 13 -32.63 -12.28 -10.14
CA ARG A 13 -31.96 -11.00 -10.46
C ARG A 13 -30.84 -11.23 -11.47
N ILE A 14 -30.54 -10.19 -12.26
CA ILE A 14 -29.36 -10.18 -13.14
C ILE A 14 -28.11 -10.29 -12.28
N ASP A 15 -27.20 -11.17 -12.67
CA ASP A 15 -25.89 -11.30 -12.06
C ASP A 15 -25.03 -10.09 -12.40
N LEU A 16 -24.60 -9.38 -11.37
CA LEU A 16 -23.72 -8.21 -11.48
C LEU A 16 -22.23 -8.58 -11.36
N GLY A 17 -21.91 -9.82 -10.95
CA GLY A 17 -20.53 -10.27 -10.71
C GLY A 17 -19.71 -10.46 -11.98
N THR A 18 -20.35 -10.49 -13.15
CA THR A 18 -19.69 -10.55 -14.47
C THR A 18 -19.22 -9.18 -14.97
N SER A 19 -19.59 -8.10 -14.26
CA SER A 19 -19.19 -6.73 -14.57
C SER A 19 -18.08 -6.28 -13.63
N ASN A 20 -17.18 -5.42 -14.10
CA ASN A 20 -16.14 -4.81 -13.26
C ASN A 20 -16.74 -3.69 -12.38
N LEU A 21 -17.49 -4.09 -11.37
CA LEU A 21 -18.16 -3.21 -10.41
C LEU A 21 -17.43 -3.27 -9.06
N ALA A 22 -17.25 -2.11 -8.43
CA ALA A 22 -16.67 -2.03 -7.09
C ALA A 22 -17.56 -2.76 -6.07
N LEU A 23 -16.95 -3.62 -5.24
CA LEU A 23 -17.64 -4.29 -4.14
C LEU A 23 -17.95 -3.33 -2.99
N GLY A 24 -16.97 -2.51 -2.62
CA GLY A 24 -17.04 -1.58 -1.49
C GLY A 24 -17.11 -0.11 -1.93
N PRO A 25 -17.54 0.79 -1.03
CA PRO A 25 -17.58 2.20 -1.33
C PRO A 25 -16.18 2.83 -1.42
N LEU A 26 -15.15 2.22 -0.85
CA LEU A 26 -13.76 2.70 -0.89
C LEU A 26 -13.18 2.64 -2.31
N ASP A 27 -13.53 1.63 -3.08
CA ASP A 27 -13.11 1.45 -4.48
C ASP A 27 -14.15 1.99 -5.49
N GLY A 28 -15.28 2.48 -4.99
CA GLY A 28 -16.38 3.04 -5.78
C GLY A 28 -16.61 4.52 -5.46
N ARG A 29 -17.66 4.80 -4.68
CA ARG A 29 -18.12 6.16 -4.35
C ARG A 29 -17.02 7.07 -3.79
N TYR A 30 -16.12 6.51 -2.98
CA TYR A 30 -15.05 7.22 -2.29
C TYR A 30 -13.68 7.01 -2.93
N ALA A 31 -13.61 6.36 -4.10
CA ALA A 31 -12.35 6.18 -4.83
C ALA A 31 -11.55 7.48 -5.02
N PRO A 32 -12.16 8.66 -5.31
CA PRO A 32 -11.39 9.89 -5.45
C PRO A 32 -10.65 10.33 -4.18
N VAL A 33 -11.18 10.00 -2.98
CA VAL A 33 -10.55 10.37 -1.70
C VAL A 33 -9.62 9.29 -1.15
N THR A 34 -9.80 8.03 -1.57
CA THR A 34 -8.95 6.89 -1.18
C THR A 34 -7.83 6.60 -2.17
N ALA A 35 -7.87 7.15 -3.39
CA ALA A 35 -6.90 6.90 -4.46
C ALA A 35 -5.41 6.99 -4.02
N PRO A 36 -4.97 7.92 -3.16
CA PRO A 36 -3.59 7.93 -2.68
C PRO A 36 -3.18 6.65 -1.94
N LEU A 37 -4.11 6.00 -1.23
CA LEU A 37 -3.87 4.76 -0.48
C LEU A 37 -3.63 3.55 -1.40
N THR A 38 -4.11 3.60 -2.66
CA THR A 38 -3.84 2.54 -3.64
C THR A 38 -2.34 2.35 -3.87
N ASN A 39 -1.54 3.40 -3.69
CA ASN A 39 -0.08 3.32 -3.80
C ASN A 39 0.58 2.47 -2.70
N TYR A 40 -0.12 2.13 -1.61
CA TYR A 40 0.48 1.48 -0.44
C TYR A 40 -0.31 0.26 0.06
N LEU A 41 -1.64 0.23 -0.16
CA LEU A 41 -2.54 -0.77 0.43
C LEU A 41 -3.30 -1.59 -0.62
N SER A 42 -2.99 -1.41 -1.91
CA SER A 42 -3.53 -2.27 -2.97
C SER A 42 -2.71 -3.56 -3.10
N GLU A 43 -3.27 -4.56 -3.76
CA GLU A 43 -2.56 -5.79 -4.10
C GLU A 43 -1.31 -5.52 -4.96
N ALA A 44 -1.40 -4.60 -5.92
CA ALA A 44 -0.25 -4.16 -6.71
C ALA A 44 0.84 -3.52 -5.85
N ALA A 45 0.46 -2.72 -4.84
CA ALA A 45 1.41 -2.14 -3.90
C ALA A 45 2.05 -3.20 -3.01
N LEU A 46 1.26 -4.15 -2.48
CA LEU A 46 1.77 -5.28 -1.70
C LEU A 46 2.79 -6.09 -2.51
N ASN A 47 2.50 -6.37 -3.77
CA ASN A 47 3.43 -7.09 -4.64
C ASN A 47 4.71 -6.29 -4.91
N ARG A 48 4.61 -4.98 -5.11
CA ARG A 48 5.79 -4.10 -5.23
C ARG A 48 6.64 -4.11 -3.95
N ASP A 49 6.00 -4.11 -2.78
CA ASP A 49 6.70 -4.14 -1.49
C ASP A 49 7.34 -5.53 -1.24
N ARG A 50 6.70 -6.62 -1.65
CA ARG A 50 7.29 -7.97 -1.64
C ARG A 50 8.54 -8.03 -2.52
N ILE A 51 8.46 -7.49 -3.72
CA ILE A 51 9.61 -7.38 -4.63
C ILE A 51 10.72 -6.55 -3.96
N HIS A 52 10.38 -5.46 -3.29
CA HIS A 52 11.35 -4.63 -2.58
C HIS A 52 12.10 -5.41 -1.50
N VAL A 53 11.38 -6.13 -0.64
CA VAL A 53 11.98 -6.93 0.44
C VAL A 53 12.90 -8.01 -0.14
N GLU A 54 12.44 -8.74 -1.16
CA GLU A 54 13.24 -9.77 -1.84
C GLU A 54 14.52 -9.21 -2.48
N VAL A 55 14.41 -8.06 -3.14
CA VAL A 55 15.54 -7.37 -3.78
C VAL A 55 16.57 -6.94 -2.74
N GLU A 56 16.15 -6.28 -1.66
CA GLU A 56 17.09 -5.84 -0.62
C GLU A 56 17.68 -7.03 0.14
N TRP A 57 16.92 -8.12 0.31
CA TRP A 57 17.46 -9.36 0.87
C TRP A 57 18.52 -10.00 -0.03
N PHE A 58 18.26 -10.09 -1.33
CA PHE A 58 19.23 -10.59 -2.30
C PHE A 58 20.52 -9.76 -2.31
N ILE A 59 20.40 -8.43 -2.30
CA ILE A 59 21.55 -7.51 -2.19
C ILE A 59 22.32 -7.78 -0.90
N TYR A 60 21.61 -7.90 0.23
CA TYR A 60 22.21 -8.17 1.53
C TYR A 60 23.03 -9.48 1.53
N LEU A 61 22.49 -10.56 0.97
CA LEU A 61 23.17 -11.86 0.88
C LEU A 61 24.47 -11.77 0.07
N CYS A 62 24.45 -11.05 -1.06
CA CYS A 62 25.62 -10.88 -1.92
C CYS A 62 26.71 -10.00 -1.29
N GLU A 63 26.33 -8.87 -0.70
CA GLU A 63 27.26 -7.92 -0.06
C GLU A 63 27.98 -8.53 1.15
N HIS A 64 27.30 -9.40 1.90
CA HIS A 64 27.88 -10.06 3.07
C HIS A 64 28.52 -11.41 2.76
N ALA A 65 28.56 -11.82 1.48
CA ALA A 65 29.10 -13.10 1.02
C ALA A 65 28.63 -14.29 1.90
N VAL A 66 27.33 -14.33 2.21
CA VAL A 66 26.74 -15.29 3.16
C VAL A 66 26.94 -16.75 2.73
N LEU A 67 27.07 -16.98 1.42
CA LEU A 67 27.38 -18.28 0.83
C LEU A 67 28.75 -18.27 0.12
N PRO A 68 29.48 -19.40 0.16
CA PRO A 68 30.73 -19.53 -0.60
C PRO A 68 30.53 -19.27 -2.09
N GLY A 69 31.39 -18.43 -2.67
CA GLY A 69 31.34 -18.08 -4.10
C GLY A 69 30.49 -16.87 -4.44
N LEU A 70 29.77 -16.27 -3.47
CA LEU A 70 29.17 -14.96 -3.66
C LEU A 70 30.25 -13.87 -3.65
N THR A 71 30.08 -12.88 -4.52
CA THR A 71 30.92 -11.68 -4.58
C THR A 71 30.05 -10.45 -4.41
N PRO A 72 30.56 -9.36 -3.82
CA PRO A 72 29.84 -8.11 -3.72
C PRO A 72 29.37 -7.64 -5.10
N LEU A 73 28.14 -7.09 -5.15
CA LEU A 73 27.54 -6.62 -6.38
C LEU A 73 28.16 -5.28 -6.79
N THR A 74 28.27 -5.04 -8.10
CA THR A 74 28.63 -3.71 -8.59
C THR A 74 27.52 -2.70 -8.30
N ASP A 75 27.84 -1.41 -8.32
CA ASP A 75 26.85 -0.37 -8.09
C ASP A 75 25.79 -0.35 -9.21
N GLU A 76 26.16 -0.69 -10.45
CA GLU A 76 25.22 -0.85 -11.56
C GLU A 76 24.25 -2.02 -11.33
N GLN A 77 24.74 -3.14 -10.80
CA GLN A 77 23.90 -4.29 -10.47
C GLN A 77 22.90 -3.95 -9.35
N LYS A 78 23.36 -3.27 -8.28
CA LYS A 78 22.49 -2.80 -7.19
C LYS A 78 21.45 -1.81 -7.69
N SER A 79 21.85 -0.87 -8.55
CA SER A 79 20.91 0.09 -9.16
C SER A 79 19.89 -0.62 -10.03
N GLY A 80 20.32 -1.59 -10.85
CA GLY A 80 19.43 -2.37 -11.71
C GLY A 80 18.44 -3.24 -10.91
N LEU A 81 18.87 -3.83 -9.81
CA LEU A 81 18.00 -4.58 -8.90
C LEU A 81 16.95 -3.67 -8.25
N ARG A 82 17.35 -2.49 -7.76
CA ARG A 82 16.41 -1.52 -7.17
C ARG A 82 15.47 -0.91 -8.21
N ALA A 83 15.91 -0.80 -9.46
CA ALA A 83 15.08 -0.35 -10.57
C ALA A 83 13.86 -1.25 -10.79
N ILE A 84 13.95 -2.55 -10.47
CA ILE A 84 12.83 -3.49 -10.53
C ILE A 84 11.64 -2.99 -9.69
N VAL A 85 11.92 -2.33 -8.57
CA VAL A 85 10.92 -1.75 -7.65
C VAL A 85 10.47 -0.37 -8.13
N THR A 86 11.42 0.52 -8.45
CA THR A 86 11.12 1.92 -8.74
C THR A 86 10.44 2.12 -10.10
N GLU A 87 10.61 1.17 -11.02
CA GLU A 87 9.97 1.17 -12.35
C GLU A 87 8.73 0.28 -12.42
N PHE A 88 8.31 -0.32 -11.29
CA PHE A 88 7.13 -1.18 -11.22
C PHE A 88 5.85 -0.41 -11.57
N ASN A 89 5.20 -0.83 -12.65
CA ASN A 89 4.11 -0.12 -13.30
C ASN A 89 2.92 -1.04 -13.66
N ALA A 90 1.95 -0.54 -14.41
CA ALA A 90 0.76 -1.31 -14.80
C ALA A 90 1.12 -2.57 -15.61
N ASP A 91 2.08 -2.49 -16.53
CA ASP A 91 2.54 -3.65 -17.31
C ASP A 91 3.22 -4.69 -16.41
N SER A 92 3.93 -4.23 -15.38
CA SER A 92 4.54 -5.09 -14.35
C SER A 92 3.49 -5.85 -13.54
N VAL A 93 2.37 -5.20 -13.22
CA VAL A 93 1.23 -5.82 -12.53
C VAL A 93 0.61 -6.91 -13.41
N THR A 94 0.41 -6.63 -14.71
CA THR A 94 -0.09 -7.61 -15.67
C THR A 94 0.85 -8.80 -15.80
N GLU A 95 2.16 -8.57 -15.97
CA GLU A 95 3.15 -9.65 -16.04
C GLU A 95 3.12 -10.52 -14.78
N LEU A 96 3.07 -9.89 -13.59
CA LEU A 96 3.07 -10.65 -12.35
C LEU A 96 1.81 -11.51 -12.21
N ALA A 97 0.65 -10.99 -12.61
CA ALA A 97 -0.61 -11.76 -12.64
C ALA A 97 -0.54 -12.96 -13.61
N GLU A 98 0.12 -12.81 -14.76
CA GLU A 98 0.35 -13.92 -15.70
C GLU A 98 1.25 -15.00 -15.11
N ILE A 99 2.29 -14.61 -14.36
CA ILE A 99 3.17 -15.54 -13.65
C ILE A 99 2.40 -16.24 -12.52
N GLU A 100 1.58 -15.50 -11.78
CA GLU A 100 0.76 -16.04 -10.69
C GLU A 100 -0.25 -17.06 -11.20
N ALA A 101 -0.88 -16.83 -12.36
CA ALA A 101 -1.79 -17.79 -12.97
C ALA A 101 -1.15 -19.16 -13.25
N VAL A 102 0.18 -19.20 -13.45
CA VAL A 102 0.94 -20.45 -13.66
C VAL A 102 1.40 -21.05 -12.33
N THR A 103 1.87 -20.22 -11.40
CA THR A 103 2.45 -20.68 -10.13
C THR A 103 1.41 -21.01 -9.06
N VAL A 104 0.23 -20.41 -9.15
CA VAL A 104 -0.88 -20.51 -8.17
C VAL A 104 -0.43 -20.14 -6.75
N HIS A 105 0.60 -19.30 -6.64
CA HIS A 105 1.14 -18.80 -5.37
C HIS A 105 1.79 -17.42 -5.58
N ASP A 106 1.28 -16.43 -4.86
CA ASP A 106 1.68 -15.02 -4.92
C ASP A 106 3.19 -14.76 -4.70
N VAL A 107 3.77 -15.24 -3.60
CA VAL A 107 5.21 -15.10 -3.30
C VAL A 107 6.05 -15.80 -4.35
N LYS A 108 5.62 -16.98 -4.83
CA LYS A 108 6.38 -17.68 -5.87
C LYS A 108 6.37 -16.89 -7.19
N ALA A 109 5.27 -16.21 -7.52
CA ALA A 109 5.21 -15.34 -8.68
C ALA A 109 6.22 -14.19 -8.60
N VAL A 110 6.39 -13.60 -7.41
CA VAL A 110 7.42 -12.58 -7.14
C VAL A 110 8.83 -13.13 -7.38
N GLU A 111 9.14 -14.34 -6.92
CA GLU A 111 10.45 -14.97 -7.16
C GLU A 111 10.75 -15.10 -8.66
N TYR A 112 9.79 -15.59 -9.45
CA TYR A 112 9.92 -15.72 -10.90
C TYR A 112 10.06 -14.36 -11.59
N TYR A 113 9.30 -13.37 -11.14
CA TYR A 113 9.33 -12.01 -11.67
C TYR A 113 10.71 -11.36 -11.51
N ILE A 114 11.33 -11.51 -10.33
CA ILE A 114 12.70 -11.06 -10.07
C ILE A 114 13.71 -11.89 -10.87
N GLY A 115 13.56 -13.22 -10.85
CA GLY A 115 14.48 -14.13 -11.56
C GLY A 115 14.61 -13.81 -13.05
N ARG A 116 13.51 -13.47 -13.73
CA ARG A 116 13.52 -13.03 -15.14
C ARG A 116 14.36 -11.78 -15.40
N ARG A 117 14.51 -10.90 -14.40
CA ARG A 117 15.25 -9.64 -14.52
C ARG A 117 16.74 -9.80 -14.16
N LEU A 118 17.11 -10.84 -13.43
CA LEU A 118 18.52 -11.11 -13.06
C LEU A 118 19.41 -11.40 -14.28
N GLU A 119 18.88 -12.03 -15.33
CA GLU A 119 19.63 -12.35 -16.55
C GLU A 119 20.21 -11.08 -17.20
N ALA A 120 19.39 -10.03 -17.31
CA ALA A 120 19.77 -8.75 -17.91
C ALA A 120 20.87 -8.01 -17.10
N LEU A 121 21.03 -8.35 -15.82
CA LEU A 121 22.04 -7.79 -14.92
C LEU A 121 23.32 -8.66 -14.85
N GLY A 122 23.39 -9.75 -15.62
CA GLY A 122 24.48 -10.72 -15.56
C GLY A 122 24.44 -11.60 -14.30
N LEU A 123 23.31 -11.62 -13.59
CA LEU A 123 23.11 -12.33 -12.32
C LEU A 123 22.24 -13.59 -12.48
N GLY A 124 21.99 -14.05 -13.71
CA GLY A 124 21.14 -15.22 -13.99
C GLY A 124 21.57 -16.50 -13.25
N HIS A 125 22.87 -16.67 -13.03
CA HIS A 125 23.41 -17.79 -12.25
C HIS A 125 23.03 -17.77 -10.76
N LEU A 126 22.52 -16.63 -10.25
CA LEU A 126 22.07 -16.44 -8.88
C LEU A 126 20.54 -16.48 -8.73
N VAL A 127 19.78 -16.86 -9.75
CA VAL A 127 18.31 -17.04 -9.63
C VAL A 127 17.91 -17.93 -8.44
N PRO A 128 18.61 -19.04 -8.13
CA PRO A 128 18.29 -19.85 -6.94
C PRO A 128 18.50 -19.14 -5.59
N LEU A 129 19.15 -17.97 -5.58
CA LEU A 129 19.38 -17.17 -4.38
C LEU A 129 18.19 -16.25 -4.05
N VAL A 130 17.27 -16.03 -4.99
CA VAL A 130 16.02 -15.29 -4.73
C VAL A 130 15.22 -16.09 -3.69
N HIS A 131 14.70 -15.41 -2.66
CA HIS A 131 14.03 -16.04 -1.50
C HIS A 131 14.90 -17.01 -0.67
N PHE A 132 16.22 -17.00 -0.84
CA PHE A 132 17.10 -17.95 -0.12
C PHE A 132 17.03 -17.76 1.39
N GLY A 133 16.73 -18.86 2.10
CA GLY A 133 16.67 -18.87 3.56
C GLY A 133 15.44 -18.19 4.16
N CYS A 134 14.50 -17.74 3.32
CA CYS A 134 13.25 -17.12 3.75
C CYS A 134 12.08 -18.11 3.71
N THR A 135 11.07 -17.79 4.49
CA THR A 135 9.70 -18.27 4.33
C THR A 135 8.84 -17.14 3.75
N SER A 136 7.66 -17.49 3.22
CA SER A 136 6.71 -16.49 2.74
C SER A 136 6.37 -15.40 3.77
N GLU A 137 6.38 -15.75 5.06
CA GLU A 137 6.06 -14.80 6.13
C GLU A 137 7.17 -13.81 6.43
N ASP A 138 8.44 -14.15 6.18
CA ASP A 138 9.54 -13.19 6.28
C ASP A 138 9.35 -12.04 5.28
N ILE A 139 8.80 -12.35 4.11
CA ILE A 139 8.49 -11.36 3.07
C ILE A 139 7.18 -10.64 3.38
N ASN A 140 6.11 -11.38 3.69
CA ASN A 140 4.78 -10.81 3.91
C ASN A 140 4.76 -9.81 5.05
N ASN A 141 5.30 -10.16 6.23
CA ASN A 141 5.21 -9.30 7.40
C ASN A 141 5.93 -7.95 7.17
N LEU A 142 7.08 -7.98 6.49
CA LEU A 142 7.87 -6.79 6.17
C LEU A 142 7.16 -5.96 5.10
N SER A 143 6.60 -6.60 4.08
CA SER A 143 5.87 -5.92 3.00
C SER A 143 4.64 -5.18 3.54
N TYR A 144 3.86 -5.82 4.43
CA TYR A 144 2.75 -5.15 5.10
C TYR A 144 3.22 -4.02 6.02
N ALA A 145 4.31 -4.21 6.76
CA ALA A 145 4.86 -3.17 7.62
C ALA A 145 5.27 -1.91 6.81
N LEU A 146 5.91 -2.10 5.65
CA LEU A 146 6.28 -1.01 4.74
C LEU A 146 5.04 -0.30 4.19
N GLY A 147 4.09 -1.04 3.60
CA GLY A 147 2.87 -0.46 3.05
C GLY A 147 2.04 0.30 4.10
N VAL A 148 1.88 -0.25 5.31
CA VAL A 148 1.18 0.43 6.41
C VAL A 148 1.92 1.67 6.87
N LYS A 149 3.24 1.59 7.08
CA LYS A 149 4.06 2.73 7.48
C LYS A 149 3.93 3.86 6.47
N ASP A 150 4.09 3.57 5.19
CA ASP A 150 4.10 4.61 4.15
C ASP A 150 2.69 5.17 3.90
N ALA A 151 1.63 4.36 4.03
CA ALA A 151 0.25 4.85 4.03
C ALA A 151 0.01 5.83 5.21
N VAL A 152 0.56 5.52 6.39
CA VAL A 152 0.45 6.38 7.56
C VAL A 152 1.24 7.68 7.36
N GLU A 153 2.51 7.59 7.00
CA GLU A 153 3.41 8.75 6.89
C GLU A 153 3.03 9.68 5.74
N ASN A 154 2.59 9.14 4.61
CA ASN A 154 2.39 9.92 3.38
C ASN A 154 0.93 10.27 3.07
N VAL A 155 -0.05 9.62 3.71
CA VAL A 155 -1.48 9.88 3.45
C VAL A 155 -2.24 10.24 4.72
N TRP A 156 -2.26 9.34 5.70
CA TRP A 156 -3.09 9.51 6.89
C TRP A 156 -2.59 10.64 7.80
N LEU A 157 -1.29 10.66 8.11
CA LEU A 157 -0.71 11.63 9.04
C LEU A 157 -0.77 13.07 8.52
N PRO A 158 -0.49 13.35 7.22
CA PRO A 158 -0.73 14.68 6.65
C PRO A 158 -2.19 15.12 6.79
N ALA A 159 -3.15 14.25 6.43
CA ALA A 159 -4.58 14.57 6.54
C ALA A 159 -5.02 14.83 8.00
N ALA A 160 -4.48 14.06 8.96
CA ALA A 160 -4.73 14.27 10.38
C ALA A 160 -4.16 15.63 10.85
N ARG A 161 -2.97 16.01 10.39
CA ARG A 161 -2.36 17.31 10.69
C ARG A 161 -3.17 18.46 10.09
N ASP A 162 -3.67 18.32 8.86
CA ASP A 162 -4.52 19.32 8.22
C ASP A 162 -5.82 19.52 9.01
N LEU A 163 -6.44 18.43 9.47
CA LEU A 163 -7.60 18.50 10.35
C LEU A 163 -7.28 19.24 11.65
N VAL A 164 -6.16 18.92 12.29
CA VAL A 164 -5.72 19.63 13.50
C VAL A 164 -5.56 21.13 13.21
N GLN A 165 -4.98 21.50 12.07
CA GLN A 165 -4.83 22.90 11.69
C GLN A 165 -6.17 23.60 11.53
N VAL A 166 -7.14 22.98 10.87
CA VAL A 166 -8.52 23.51 10.75
C VAL A 166 -9.14 23.75 12.13
N LEU A 167 -8.96 22.81 13.07
CA LEU A 167 -9.47 22.97 14.43
C LEU A 167 -8.78 24.12 15.18
N LEU A 168 -7.49 24.34 14.95
CA LEU A 168 -6.75 25.48 15.52
C LEU A 168 -7.21 26.81 14.94
N ASP A 169 -7.49 26.88 13.64
CA ASP A 169 -7.97 28.10 12.98
C ASP A 169 -9.37 28.47 13.46
N LEU A 170 -10.25 27.46 13.66
CA LEU A 170 -11.55 27.65 14.30
C LEU A 170 -11.37 28.12 15.76
N ALA A 171 -10.46 27.51 16.51
CA ALA A 171 -10.18 27.94 17.87
C ALA A 171 -9.74 29.42 17.93
N GLU A 172 -8.89 29.85 17.01
CA GLU A 172 -8.44 31.24 16.93
C GLU A 172 -9.58 32.20 16.58
N THR A 173 -10.35 31.86 15.54
CA THR A 173 -11.43 32.72 15.03
C THR A 173 -12.52 32.99 16.07
N GLY A 174 -12.85 31.99 16.91
CA GLY A 174 -13.81 32.19 17.99
C GLY A 174 -13.20 32.34 19.37
N ARG A 175 -11.97 32.87 19.44
CA ARG A 175 -11.29 33.21 20.70
C ARG A 175 -12.19 34.06 21.59
N ASP A 176 -12.80 35.11 21.06
CA ASP A 176 -13.57 36.07 21.88
C ASP A 176 -15.09 35.89 21.77
N ILE A 177 -15.55 34.80 21.13
CA ILE A 177 -16.98 34.52 20.98
C ILE A 177 -17.48 33.78 22.24
N PRO A 178 -18.35 34.39 23.06
CA PRO A 178 -18.98 33.70 24.18
C PRO A 178 -19.98 32.67 23.64
N MET A 179 -20.03 31.49 24.26
CA MET A 179 -20.96 30.42 23.88
C MET A 179 -21.64 29.85 25.12
N LEU A 180 -22.96 29.65 25.07
CA LEU A 180 -23.68 28.95 26.14
C LEU A 180 -23.21 27.49 26.22
N SER A 181 -22.71 27.09 27.38
CA SER A 181 -22.36 25.70 27.63
C SER A 181 -23.60 24.88 27.98
N ARG A 182 -23.52 23.57 27.70
CA ARG A 182 -24.51 22.60 28.19
C ARG A 182 -23.82 21.44 28.88
N THR A 183 -24.26 21.13 30.10
CA THR A 183 -23.90 19.90 30.85
C THR A 183 -25.17 19.12 31.10
N HIS A 184 -25.21 17.82 30.75
CA HIS A 184 -26.44 17.03 30.73
C HIS A 184 -27.58 17.68 29.90
N GLY A 185 -27.22 18.42 28.85
CA GLY A 185 -28.18 19.19 28.03
C GLY A 185 -28.68 20.49 28.65
N GLN A 186 -28.36 20.79 29.92
CA GLN A 186 -28.82 21.98 30.64
C GLN A 186 -27.81 23.13 30.55
N PRO A 187 -28.26 24.41 30.49
CA PRO A 187 -27.39 25.59 30.51
C PRO A 187 -26.37 25.56 31.65
N ALA A 188 -25.11 25.84 31.34
CA ALA A 188 -24.02 25.93 32.31
C ALA A 188 -23.11 27.13 32.01
N THR A 189 -22.15 27.40 32.90
CA THR A 189 -21.24 28.55 32.83
C THR A 189 -20.62 28.71 31.43
N PRO A 190 -20.75 29.87 30.77
CA PRO A 190 -20.31 30.06 29.39
C PRO A 190 -18.79 29.89 29.22
N PRO A 191 -18.31 28.96 28.39
CA PRO A 191 -16.95 29.00 27.88
C PRO A 191 -16.89 29.98 26.68
N ARG A 192 -15.66 30.25 26.25
CA ARG A 192 -15.42 30.77 24.90
C ARG A 192 -15.58 29.64 23.88
N TRP A 193 -16.08 29.95 22.69
CA TRP A 193 -16.24 28.99 21.59
C TRP A 193 -14.93 28.27 21.27
N ALA A 194 -13.81 29.01 21.27
CA ALA A 194 -12.46 28.46 21.12
C ALA A 194 -12.16 27.24 21.99
N ARG A 195 -12.62 27.24 23.25
CA ARG A 195 -12.35 26.16 24.21
C ARG A 195 -12.95 24.82 23.79
N LYS A 196 -13.96 24.80 22.90
CA LYS A 196 -14.51 23.57 22.31
C LYS A 196 -13.60 22.93 21.27
N TRP A 197 -12.78 23.72 20.58
CA TRP A 197 -11.88 23.22 19.55
C TRP A 197 -10.51 22.88 20.13
N LEU A 198 -10.01 23.70 21.05
CA LEU A 198 -8.73 23.47 21.73
C LEU A 198 -8.65 22.15 22.51
N CYS A 199 -9.76 21.58 22.98
CA CYS A 199 -9.72 20.30 23.71
C CYS A 199 -9.30 19.10 22.83
N TRP A 200 -9.38 19.24 21.50
CA TRP A 200 -8.96 18.22 20.54
C TRP A 200 -7.46 18.27 20.22
N ARG A 201 -6.72 19.25 20.75
CA ARG A 201 -5.27 19.38 20.54
C ARG A 201 -4.43 18.48 21.45
N THR A 202 -4.99 18.05 22.59
CA THR A 202 -4.25 17.41 23.69
C THR A 202 -4.43 15.89 23.78
N VAL A 203 -4.87 15.25 22.70
CA VAL A 203 -5.01 13.78 22.58
C VAL A 203 -4.08 13.31 21.47
#